data_AF-A0A8S1A565-F1
#
_entry.id   AF-A0A8S1A565-F1
#
_cell.length_a   1.000
_cell.length_b   1.000
_cell.length_c   1.000
_cell.angle_alpha   90.00
_cell.angle_beta   90.00
_cell.angle_gamma   90.00
#
_symmetry.space_group_name_H-M   'P 1'
#
loop_
_entity.id
_entity.type
_entity.pdbx_description
1 polymer ?
#
loop_
_entity_poly.entity_id
_entity_poly.type
_entity_poly.pdbx_seq_one_letter_code
_entity_poly.pdbx_strand_id
1 'polypeptide(L)'
;MVFKTFIIAAILQVVTGRTRIGPLVNTDAGLIKGLQADDGDYSMFLGIPFGKVDEANPFSAATPYPKFDNTFEAFNDTTVCPQVQEPQGTVAGTPDCLVLNVYVPFSASSSNRLPVLVWIFGGGLMYGDDKPVTPEDQVIINQMTTMWANFVKLGTPVPQTSDLLQIQWTPINNQSQRPYLNIDLQLSLGSRPFHQRATFWDLFYRANDHFLKANNPAEI
;
A
#
# COMPACT_ATOMS: atom_id res chain seq x y z
N MET A 1 -38.38 -47.66 -44.92
CA MET A 1 -37.67 -46.38 -44.79
C MET A 1 -38.22 -45.68 -43.55
N VAL A 2 -37.53 -45.78 -42.41
CA VAL A 2 -38.01 -45.30 -41.10
C VAL A 2 -37.36 -43.94 -40.83
N PHE A 3 -38.15 -42.87 -40.83
CA PHE A 3 -37.68 -41.54 -40.44
C PHE A 3 -37.52 -41.48 -38.91
N LYS A 4 -36.27 -41.38 -38.44
CA LYS A 4 -35.97 -41.07 -37.04
C LYS A 4 -35.95 -39.54 -36.89
N THR A 5 -36.98 -39.00 -36.27
CA THR A 5 -37.04 -37.58 -35.89
C THR A 5 -36.15 -37.38 -34.66
N PHE A 6 -35.04 -36.65 -34.79
CA PHE A 6 -34.21 -36.22 -33.67
C PHE A 6 -34.76 -34.89 -33.12
N ILE A 7 -35.20 -34.88 -31.86
CA ILE A 7 -35.53 -33.66 -31.13
C ILE A 7 -34.24 -33.09 -30.54
N ILE A 8 -33.85 -31.89 -30.98
CA ILE A 8 -32.74 -31.12 -30.39
C ILE A 8 -33.31 -30.34 -29.22
N ALA A 9 -32.97 -30.73 -27.99
CA ALA A 9 -33.27 -29.96 -26.79
C ALA A 9 -32.22 -28.86 -26.62
N ALA A 10 -32.63 -27.59 -26.79
CA ALA A 10 -31.78 -26.44 -26.51
C ALA A 10 -31.70 -26.23 -24.99
N ILE A 11 -30.53 -26.45 -24.40
CA ILE A 11 -30.27 -26.15 -22.99
C ILE A 11 -30.07 -24.63 -22.87
N LEU A 12 -31.09 -23.91 -22.40
CA LEU A 12 -30.92 -22.54 -21.92
C LEU A 12 -30.11 -22.60 -20.62
N GLN A 13 -28.83 -22.24 -20.67
CA GLN A 13 -28.09 -21.96 -19.44
C GLN A 13 -28.62 -20.65 -18.84
N VAL A 14 -29.31 -20.75 -17.71
CA VAL A 14 -29.64 -19.60 -16.88
C VAL A 14 -28.34 -19.12 -16.26
N VAL A 15 -27.75 -18.07 -16.83
CA VAL A 15 -26.65 -17.34 -16.19
C VAL A 15 -27.23 -16.66 -14.96
N THR A 16 -27.09 -17.31 -13.80
CA THR A 16 -27.41 -16.70 -12.52
C THR A 16 -26.29 -15.72 -12.18
N GLY A 17 -26.41 -14.50 -12.72
CA GLY A 17 -25.58 -13.39 -12.26
C GLY A 17 -25.93 -13.11 -10.81
N ARG A 18 -25.04 -13.47 -9.87
CA ARG A 18 -25.11 -12.93 -8.50
C ARG A 18 -24.85 -11.42 -8.64
N THR A 19 -25.87 -10.60 -8.43
CA THR A 19 -25.67 -9.17 -8.16
C THR A 19 -24.85 -9.05 -6.89
N ARG A 20 -23.53 -8.88 -7.03
CA ARG A 20 -22.65 -8.50 -5.92
C ARG A 20 -23.04 -7.07 -5.56
N ILE A 21 -23.77 -6.92 -4.46
CA ILE A 21 -24.05 -5.60 -3.89
C ILE A 21 -22.72 -5.10 -3.34
N GLY A 22 -22.12 -4.10 -4.00
CA GLY A 22 -20.86 -3.51 -3.56
C GLY A 22 -21.00 -2.83 -2.19
N PRO A 23 -19.95 -2.85 -1.34
CA PRO A 23 -19.97 -2.17 -0.05
C PRO A 23 -20.22 -0.67 -0.24
N LEU A 24 -21.11 -0.11 0.58
CA LEU A 24 -21.49 1.31 0.56
C LEU A 24 -21.13 1.95 1.89
N VAL A 25 -20.33 3.02 1.86
CA VAL A 25 -19.86 3.74 3.05
C VAL A 25 -20.28 5.20 2.97
N ASN A 26 -20.74 5.74 4.09
CA ASN A 26 -21.01 7.17 4.24
C ASN A 26 -19.76 7.88 4.80
N THR A 27 -19.33 8.94 4.15
CA THR A 27 -18.18 9.76 4.53
C THR A 27 -18.57 11.24 4.61
N ASP A 28 -17.70 12.08 5.16
CA ASP A 28 -17.92 13.52 5.17
C ASP A 28 -17.96 14.14 3.75
N ALA A 29 -17.35 13.45 2.77
CA ALA A 29 -17.35 13.81 1.37
C ALA A 29 -18.63 13.34 0.65
N GLY A 30 -19.36 12.36 1.17
CA GLY A 30 -20.55 11.78 0.55
C GLY A 30 -20.55 10.26 0.57
N LEU A 31 -21.49 9.65 -0.17
CA LEU A 31 -21.61 8.21 -0.31
C LEU A 31 -20.55 7.66 -1.26
N ILE A 32 -19.85 6.60 -0.85
CA ILE A 32 -18.84 5.92 -1.66
C ILE A 32 -19.20 4.44 -1.74
N LYS A 33 -19.29 3.92 -2.96
CA LYS A 33 -19.57 2.51 -3.23
C LYS A 33 -18.35 1.84 -3.82
N GLY A 34 -17.90 0.77 -3.18
CA GLY A 34 -16.72 0.00 -3.56
C GLY A 34 -17.04 -1.35 -4.17
N LEU A 35 -16.01 -2.19 -4.22
CA LEU A 35 -16.02 -3.56 -4.69
C LEU A 35 -15.75 -4.53 -3.54
N GLN A 36 -16.21 -5.76 -3.68
CA GLN A 36 -15.77 -6.87 -2.83
C GLN A 36 -14.68 -7.64 -3.56
N ALA A 37 -13.58 -7.94 -2.88
CA ALA A 37 -12.50 -8.74 -3.44
C ALA A 37 -12.98 -10.13 -3.89
N ASP A 38 -12.32 -10.69 -4.90
CA ASP A 38 -12.72 -11.97 -5.50
C ASP A 38 -12.42 -13.16 -4.58
N ASP A 39 -11.34 -13.09 -3.79
CA ASP A 39 -11.02 -14.03 -2.72
C ASP A 39 -11.97 -13.93 -1.51
N GLY A 40 -12.75 -12.85 -1.43
CA GLY A 40 -13.85 -12.71 -0.49
C GLY A 40 -13.47 -12.24 0.91
N ASP A 41 -12.24 -11.75 1.13
CA ASP A 41 -11.74 -11.43 2.47
C ASP A 41 -11.65 -9.92 2.80
N TYR A 42 -11.87 -9.04 1.81
CA TYR A 42 -11.90 -7.59 2.02
C TYR A 42 -12.79 -6.83 1.03
N SER A 43 -13.08 -5.58 1.40
CA SER A 43 -13.70 -4.56 0.57
C SER A 43 -12.65 -3.62 -0.02
N MET A 44 -12.85 -3.17 -1.25
CA MET A 44 -11.96 -2.27 -1.99
C MET A 44 -12.70 -1.00 -2.39
N PHE A 45 -12.07 0.15 -2.22
CA PHE A 45 -12.57 1.42 -2.72
C PHE A 45 -11.44 2.07 -3.52
N LEU A 46 -11.57 2.09 -4.84
CA LEU A 46 -10.49 2.43 -5.75
C LEU A 46 -10.71 3.81 -6.38
N GLY A 47 -9.64 4.60 -6.47
CA GLY A 47 -9.63 5.88 -7.17
C GLY A 47 -10.40 6.99 -6.46
N ILE A 48 -10.52 6.95 -5.13
CA ILE A 48 -11.23 7.98 -4.37
C ILE A 48 -10.45 9.30 -4.47
N PRO A 49 -11.02 10.38 -5.01
CA PRO A 49 -10.32 11.65 -5.09
C PRO A 49 -10.21 12.27 -3.70
N PHE A 50 -9.01 12.68 -3.32
CA PHE A 50 -8.75 13.37 -2.05
C PHE A 50 -8.34 14.84 -2.24
N GLY A 51 -8.01 15.23 -3.48
CA GLY A 51 -7.67 16.59 -3.83
C GLY A 51 -8.00 16.89 -5.29
N LYS A 52 -7.93 18.16 -5.65
CA LYS A 52 -8.16 18.65 -7.00
C LYS A 52 -6.98 19.51 -7.45
N VAL A 53 -6.49 19.22 -8.65
CA VAL A 53 -5.44 20.00 -9.33
C VAL A 53 -6.09 21.07 -10.20
N ASP A 54 -5.50 22.27 -10.21
CA ASP A 54 -5.85 23.30 -11.19
C ASP A 54 -5.18 22.97 -12.52
N GLU A 55 -5.94 22.50 -13.52
CA GLU A 55 -5.39 22.16 -14.83
C GLU A 55 -4.77 23.37 -15.55
N ALA A 56 -5.22 24.60 -15.25
CA ALA A 56 -4.63 25.81 -15.82
C ALA A 56 -3.29 26.16 -15.16
N ASN A 57 -3.06 25.70 -13.93
CA ASN A 57 -1.81 25.88 -13.19
C ASN A 57 -1.53 24.67 -12.26
N PRO A 58 -1.06 23.53 -12.82
CA PRO A 58 -0.89 22.29 -12.06
C PRO A 58 0.24 22.35 -11.03
N PHE A 59 1.04 23.43 -11.04
CA PHE A 59 2.10 23.69 -10.08
C PHE A 59 1.61 24.45 -8.83
N SER A 60 0.34 24.85 -8.81
CA SER A 60 -0.29 25.43 -7.62
C SER A 60 -0.56 24.37 -6.54
N ALA A 61 -0.82 24.83 -5.31
CA ALA A 61 -1.25 23.93 -4.25
C ALA A 61 -2.59 23.29 -4.61
N ALA A 62 -2.70 21.98 -4.37
CA ALA A 62 -3.96 21.26 -4.54
C ALA A 62 -5.06 21.82 -3.62
N THR A 63 -6.29 21.77 -4.09
CA THR A 63 -7.47 22.17 -3.31
C THR A 63 -8.24 20.92 -2.85
N PRO A 64 -9.02 20.98 -1.76
CA PRO A 64 -9.88 19.87 -1.35
C PRO A 64 -10.87 19.50 -2.46
N TYR A 65 -11.09 18.20 -2.68
CA TYR A 65 -12.10 17.76 -3.63
C TYR A 65 -13.51 18.13 -3.11
N PRO A 66 -14.43 18.62 -3.97
CA PRO A 66 -15.80 18.92 -3.56
C PRO A 66 -16.53 17.69 -3.01
N LYS A 67 -17.57 17.91 -2.20
CA LYS A 67 -18.43 16.80 -1.77
C LYS A 67 -19.14 16.17 -2.98
N PHE A 68 -19.37 14.87 -2.91
CA PHE A 68 -20.11 14.13 -3.92
C PHE A 68 -21.61 14.44 -3.81
N ASP A 69 -22.19 14.94 -4.90
CA ASP A 69 -23.64 15.16 -4.99
C ASP A 69 -24.41 13.83 -5.05
N ASN A 70 -23.79 12.79 -5.60
CA ASN A 70 -24.31 11.44 -5.75
C ASN A 70 -23.30 10.41 -5.20
N THR A 71 -23.70 9.14 -5.14
CA THR A 71 -22.77 8.06 -4.80
C THR A 71 -21.57 8.05 -5.75
N PHE A 72 -20.36 8.16 -5.20
CA PHE A 72 -19.12 7.96 -5.93
C PHE A 72 -18.87 6.46 -6.10
N GLU A 73 -18.68 6.00 -7.33
CA GLU A 73 -18.40 4.59 -7.63
C GLU A 73 -16.88 4.38 -7.70
N ALA A 74 -16.33 3.78 -6.64
CA ALA A 74 -14.90 3.63 -6.39
C ALA A 74 -14.37 2.29 -6.92
N PHE A 75 -14.26 2.17 -8.25
CA PHE A 75 -13.79 0.96 -8.94
C PHE A 75 -12.61 1.20 -9.90
N ASN A 76 -12.12 2.44 -10.02
CA ASN A 76 -11.07 2.80 -10.98
C ASN A 76 -9.69 2.85 -10.30
N ASP A 77 -8.81 1.89 -10.61
CA ASP A 77 -7.43 1.80 -10.12
C ASP A 77 -6.38 2.21 -11.16
N THR A 78 -6.80 2.76 -12.30
CA THR A 78 -5.90 3.05 -13.44
C THR A 78 -5.34 4.46 -13.45
N THR A 79 -5.74 5.30 -12.49
CA THR A 79 -5.35 6.71 -12.42
C THR A 79 -3.92 6.84 -11.92
N VAL A 80 -3.04 7.37 -12.76
CA VAL A 80 -1.63 7.61 -12.42
C VAL A 80 -1.25 9.06 -12.71
N CYS A 81 -0.32 9.59 -11.90
CA CYS A 81 0.23 10.91 -12.14
C CYS A 81 1.15 10.92 -13.36
N PRO A 82 1.36 12.09 -14.01
CA PRO A 82 2.18 12.20 -15.21
C PRO A 82 3.60 11.72 -14.94
N GLN A 83 4.01 10.64 -15.59
CA GLN A 83 5.31 10.01 -15.40
C GLN A 83 5.78 9.27 -16.66
N VAL A 84 7.09 9.02 -16.74
CA VAL A 84 7.68 8.18 -17.80
C VAL A 84 7.56 6.72 -17.36
N GLN A 85 6.84 5.91 -18.12
CA GLN A 85 6.76 4.47 -17.89
C GLN A 85 7.99 3.77 -18.50
N GLU A 86 8.68 3.00 -17.66
CA GLU A 86 9.73 2.09 -18.10
C GLU A 86 9.16 0.71 -18.46
N PRO A 87 9.79 -0.03 -19.40
CA PRO A 87 10.98 0.32 -20.19
C PRO A 87 10.69 1.10 -21.48
N GLN A 88 9.43 1.30 -21.85
CA GLN A 88 9.06 1.85 -23.17
C GLN A 88 9.37 3.35 -23.32
N GLY A 89 9.60 4.07 -22.22
CA GLY A 89 9.93 5.49 -22.23
C GLY A 89 8.73 6.38 -22.59
N THR A 90 7.52 5.85 -22.53
CA THR A 90 6.29 6.56 -22.87
C THR A 90 5.80 7.39 -21.70
N VAL A 91 5.32 8.62 -21.96
CA VAL A 91 4.65 9.44 -20.95
C VAL A 91 3.21 8.95 -20.78
N ALA A 92 2.81 8.67 -19.54
CA ALA A 92 1.46 8.28 -19.17
C ALA A 92 0.96 9.10 -17.98
N GLY A 93 -0.36 9.08 -17.75
CA GLY A 93 -1.00 9.73 -16.61
C GLY A 93 -1.71 11.04 -16.94
N THR A 94 -2.34 11.61 -15.90
CA THR A 94 -3.15 12.84 -15.98
C THR A 94 -2.78 13.79 -14.83
N PRO A 95 -2.81 15.12 -15.00
CA PRO A 95 -2.63 16.06 -13.90
C PRO A 95 -3.64 15.84 -12.75
N ASP A 96 -4.88 15.45 -13.06
CA ASP A 96 -5.90 15.14 -12.06
C ASP A 96 -5.74 13.70 -11.54
N CYS A 97 -4.64 13.46 -10.81
CA CYS A 97 -4.25 12.13 -10.31
C CYS A 97 -4.31 11.99 -8.79
N LEU A 98 -4.86 12.98 -8.07
CA LEU A 98 -4.89 13.00 -6.60
C LEU A 98 -5.98 12.08 -6.06
N VAL A 99 -5.76 10.77 -6.23
CA VAL A 99 -6.66 9.70 -5.81
C VAL A 99 -5.96 8.73 -4.86
N LEU A 100 -6.74 8.02 -4.06
CA LEU A 100 -6.27 6.96 -3.18
C LEU A 100 -7.14 5.72 -3.32
N ASN A 101 -6.55 4.56 -3.01
CA ASN A 101 -7.29 3.32 -2.82
C ASN A 101 -7.38 2.99 -1.33
N VAL A 102 -8.47 2.34 -0.93
CA VAL A 102 -8.70 1.87 0.45
C VAL A 102 -9.08 0.40 0.41
N TYR A 103 -8.34 -0.40 1.16
CA TYR A 103 -8.57 -1.84 1.34
C TYR A 103 -8.99 -2.09 2.78
N VAL A 104 -10.16 -2.69 2.98
CA VAL A 104 -10.79 -2.85 4.29
C VAL A 104 -11.10 -4.33 4.54
N PRO A 105 -10.44 -4.99 5.50
CA PRO A 105 -10.74 -6.39 5.83
C PRO A 105 -12.13 -6.52 6.44
N PHE A 106 -12.82 -7.65 6.22
CA PHE A 106 -14.19 -7.86 6.75
C PHE A 106 -14.31 -7.83 8.27
N SER A 107 -13.21 -8.03 8.98
CA SER A 107 -13.18 -7.91 10.43
C SER A 107 -13.37 -6.46 10.90
N ALA A 108 -13.13 -5.45 10.05
CA ALA A 108 -13.28 -4.04 10.40
C ALA A 108 -14.77 -3.63 10.44
N SER A 109 -15.16 -2.93 11.49
CA SER A 109 -16.50 -2.35 11.62
C SER A 109 -16.49 -1.10 12.50
N SER A 110 -17.64 -0.44 12.63
CA SER A 110 -17.80 0.71 13.54
C SER A 110 -17.54 0.34 15.01
N SER A 111 -17.82 -0.91 15.40
CA SER A 111 -17.55 -1.47 16.73
C SER A 111 -16.18 -2.15 16.84
N ASN A 112 -15.59 -2.58 15.73
CA ASN A 112 -14.25 -3.17 15.69
C ASN A 112 -13.31 -2.35 14.82
N ARG A 113 -12.71 -1.31 15.41
CA ARG A 113 -11.79 -0.41 14.73
C ARG A 113 -10.40 -1.05 14.65
N LEU A 114 -9.88 -1.15 13.43
CA LEU A 114 -8.54 -1.68 13.18
C LEU A 114 -7.52 -0.55 13.00
N PRO A 115 -6.22 -0.82 13.23
CA PRO A 115 -5.15 0.09 12.84
C PRO A 115 -5.17 0.34 11.33
N VAL A 116 -4.82 1.57 10.92
CA VAL A 116 -4.74 1.96 9.50
C VAL A 116 -3.28 2.10 9.10
N LEU A 117 -2.89 1.44 8.01
CA LEU A 117 -1.62 1.66 7.34
C LEU A 117 -1.84 2.57 6.14
N VAL A 118 -1.17 3.73 6.13
CA VAL A 118 -1.13 4.61 4.97
C VAL A 118 0.18 4.36 4.24
N TRP A 119 0.09 3.81 3.03
CA TRP A 119 1.25 3.53 2.20
C TRP A 119 1.53 4.70 1.25
N ILE A 120 2.79 5.13 1.20
CA ILE A 120 3.29 6.12 0.23
C ILE A 120 4.30 5.38 -0.62
N PHE A 121 3.96 5.17 -1.90
CA PHE A 121 4.81 4.45 -2.83
C PHE A 121 6.16 5.16 -3.05
N GLY A 122 7.16 4.37 -3.46
CA GLY A 122 8.51 4.86 -3.75
C GLY A 122 8.63 5.52 -5.14
N GLY A 123 9.76 5.31 -5.81
CA GLY A 123 10.01 5.83 -7.17
C GLY A 123 10.62 7.23 -7.23
N GLY A 124 11.27 7.65 -6.13
CA GLY A 124 12.15 8.83 -6.12
C GLY A 124 11.44 10.15 -6.42
N LEU A 125 10.12 10.21 -6.19
CA LEU A 125 9.26 11.35 -6.52
C LEU A 125 9.13 11.65 -8.02
N MET A 126 9.53 10.71 -8.88
CA MET A 126 9.51 10.87 -10.35
C MET A 126 8.53 9.92 -11.04
N TYR A 127 8.33 8.74 -10.45
CA TYR A 127 7.42 7.70 -10.91
C TYR A 127 6.88 6.93 -9.70
N GLY A 128 5.92 6.05 -9.95
CA GLY A 128 5.21 5.30 -8.93
C GLY A 128 3.70 5.45 -9.09
N ASP A 129 2.99 4.41 -8.71
CA ASP A 129 1.55 4.33 -8.71
C ASP A 129 1.09 3.38 -7.59
N ASP A 130 -0.21 3.40 -7.33
CA ASP A 130 -0.82 2.42 -6.46
C ASP A 130 -1.02 1.11 -7.23
N LYS A 131 -0.57 0.00 -6.65
CA LYS A 131 -0.69 -1.33 -7.24
C LYS A 131 -1.77 -2.10 -6.49
N PRO A 132 -2.56 -2.96 -7.17
CA PRO A 132 -3.49 -3.83 -6.49
C PRO A 132 -2.78 -4.65 -5.41
N VAL A 133 -3.36 -4.67 -4.20
CA VAL A 133 -2.84 -5.43 -3.06
C VAL A 133 -2.87 -6.93 -3.37
N THR A 134 -1.72 -7.58 -3.28
CA THR A 134 -1.59 -9.03 -3.43
C THR A 134 -1.84 -9.75 -2.09
N PRO A 135 -2.12 -11.07 -2.08
CA PRO A 135 -2.19 -11.84 -0.84
C PRO A 135 -0.90 -11.75 0.00
N GLU A 136 0.25 -11.69 -0.65
CA GLU A 136 1.56 -11.47 -0.04
C GLU A 136 1.64 -10.12 0.66
N ASP A 137 1.17 -9.05 0.00
CA ASP A 137 1.09 -7.72 0.60
C ASP A 137 0.18 -7.72 1.83
N GLN A 138 -0.94 -8.43 1.79
CA GLN A 138 -1.86 -8.54 2.92
C GLN A 138 -1.20 -9.16 4.16
N VAL A 139 -0.29 -10.13 3.98
CA VAL A 139 0.50 -10.70 5.08
C VAL A 139 1.40 -9.63 5.69
N ILE A 140 2.13 -8.87 4.86
CA ILE A 140 3.04 -7.81 5.31
C ILE A 140 2.25 -6.69 6.02
N ILE A 141 1.12 -6.26 5.45
CA ILE A 141 0.22 -5.25 6.03
C ILE A 141 -0.23 -5.71 7.42
N ASN A 142 -0.68 -6.96 7.56
CA ASN A 142 -1.13 -7.51 8.83
C ASN A 142 0.00 -7.59 9.86
N GLN A 143 1.20 -8.03 9.47
CA GLN A 143 2.37 -8.06 10.34
C GLN A 143 2.72 -6.65 10.84
N MET A 144 2.83 -5.69 9.92
CA MET A 144 3.23 -4.31 10.22
C MET A 144 2.22 -3.58 11.10
N THR A 145 0.94 -3.60 10.71
CA THR A 145 -0.13 -2.97 11.48
C THR A 145 -0.27 -3.57 12.88
N THR A 146 -0.15 -4.91 13.01
CA THR A 146 -0.19 -5.58 14.31
C THR A 146 0.99 -5.17 15.18
N MET A 147 2.21 -5.20 14.64
CA MET A 147 3.42 -4.80 15.38
C MET A 147 3.34 -3.35 15.87
N TRP A 148 2.97 -2.41 15.01
CA TRP A 148 2.88 -1.01 15.39
C TRP A 148 1.73 -0.73 16.35
N ALA A 149 0.57 -1.37 16.15
CA ALA A 149 -0.54 -1.24 17.09
C ALA A 149 -0.19 -1.79 18.48
N ASN A 150 0.48 -2.94 18.55
CA ASN A 150 0.98 -3.48 19.81
C ASN A 150 1.99 -2.53 20.45
N PHE A 151 2.91 -1.96 19.69
CA PHE A 151 3.87 -0.99 20.21
C PHE A 151 3.17 0.24 20.79
N VAL A 152 2.20 0.83 20.09
CA VAL A 152 1.44 1.99 20.58
C VAL A 152 0.64 1.66 21.85
N LYS A 153 0.04 0.45 21.92
CA LYS A 153 -0.81 0.05 23.05
C LYS A 153 -0.04 -0.45 24.26
N LEU A 154 1.06 -1.17 24.04
CA LEU A 154 1.74 -2.00 25.05
C LEU A 154 3.22 -1.65 25.22
N GLY A 155 3.80 -0.80 24.37
CA GLY A 155 5.22 -0.48 24.35
C GLY A 155 6.12 -1.59 23.75
N THR A 156 5.55 -2.73 23.35
CA THR A 156 6.28 -3.84 22.72
C THR A 156 5.61 -4.24 21.40
N PRO A 157 6.34 -4.30 20.26
CA PRO A 157 5.75 -4.69 18.98
C PRO A 157 5.29 -6.16 18.94
N VAL A 158 6.01 -7.05 19.64
CA VAL A 158 5.70 -8.48 19.72
C VAL A 158 5.60 -8.88 21.20
N PRO A 159 4.45 -8.65 21.86
CA PRO A 159 4.24 -9.03 23.26
C PRO A 159 4.28 -10.55 23.47
N GLN A 160 3.77 -11.30 22.48
CA GLN A 160 3.75 -12.76 22.44
C GLN A 160 3.89 -13.22 21.00
N THR A 161 4.57 -14.35 20.79
CA THR A 161 4.69 -14.97 19.47
C THR A 161 3.35 -15.52 18.99
N SER A 162 3.10 -15.46 17.69
CA SER A 162 1.92 -16.02 17.04
C SER A 162 2.27 -16.54 15.65
N ASP A 163 1.32 -17.20 14.98
CA ASP A 163 1.50 -17.64 13.59
C ASP A 163 1.83 -16.47 12.64
N LEU A 164 1.32 -15.27 12.95
CA LEU A 164 1.59 -14.04 12.20
C LEU A 164 2.96 -13.43 12.57
N LEU A 165 3.33 -13.47 13.85
CA LEU A 165 4.54 -12.85 14.41
C LEU A 165 5.42 -13.93 15.07
N GLN A 166 6.17 -14.67 14.25
CA GLN A 166 6.95 -15.84 14.67
C GLN A 166 8.34 -15.48 15.26
N ILE A 167 8.60 -14.20 15.53
CA ILE A 167 9.90 -13.70 16.01
C ILE A 167 9.76 -13.06 17.38
N GLN A 168 10.81 -13.15 18.21
CA GLN A 168 10.91 -12.40 19.45
C GLN A 168 11.68 -11.10 19.20
N TRP A 169 10.96 -9.98 19.15
CA TRP A 169 11.56 -8.66 18.97
C TRP A 169 12.29 -8.23 20.25
N THR A 170 13.60 -7.99 20.17
CA THR A 170 14.43 -7.56 21.31
C THR A 170 14.88 -6.11 21.16
N PRO A 171 14.80 -5.28 22.22
CA PRO A 171 15.29 -3.91 22.17
C PRO A 171 16.80 -3.82 21.89
N ILE A 172 17.21 -2.78 21.17
CA ILE A 172 18.62 -2.46 20.96
C ILE A 172 19.23 -1.98 22.28
N ASN A 173 20.38 -2.54 22.64
CA ASN A 173 21.18 -2.10 23.78
C ASN A 173 22.68 -2.07 23.40
N ASN A 174 23.53 -1.57 24.30
CA ASN A 174 24.98 -1.41 24.06
C ASN A 174 25.71 -2.74 23.78
N GLN A 175 25.14 -3.88 24.16
CA GLN A 175 25.68 -5.22 23.94
C GLN A 175 25.11 -5.88 22.67
N SER A 176 23.96 -5.40 22.19
CA SER A 176 23.29 -5.94 21.01
C SER A 176 24.11 -5.63 19.76
N GLN A 177 24.24 -6.61 18.86
CA GLN A 177 24.99 -6.45 17.60
C GLN A 177 24.24 -5.62 16.55
N ARG A 178 23.53 -4.55 16.97
CA ARG A 178 22.64 -3.72 16.14
C ARG A 178 21.66 -4.61 15.35
N PRO A 179 20.75 -5.31 16.05
CA PRO A 179 19.77 -6.15 15.39
C PRO A 179 18.83 -5.32 14.52
N TYR A 180 18.32 -5.92 13.45
CA TYR A 180 17.27 -5.35 12.63
C TYR A 180 16.22 -6.40 12.28
N LEU A 181 14.98 -5.98 12.06
CA LEU A 181 13.94 -6.83 11.49
C LEU A 181 14.08 -6.83 9.99
N ASN A 182 14.17 -8.01 9.39
CA ASN A 182 13.83 -8.17 8.00
C ASN A 182 12.32 -8.45 7.93
N ILE A 183 11.58 -7.52 7.33
CA ILE A 183 10.14 -7.64 7.10
C ILE A 183 9.96 -8.15 5.68
N ASP A 184 9.57 -9.41 5.60
CA ASP A 184 9.28 -10.16 4.39
C ASP A 184 8.14 -11.14 4.75
N LEU A 185 7.69 -11.98 3.82
CA LEU A 185 6.67 -13.00 4.09
C LEU A 185 7.00 -13.83 5.34
N GLN A 186 8.29 -14.12 5.54
CA GLN A 186 8.83 -14.69 6.77
C GLN A 186 9.68 -13.66 7.50
N LEU A 187 9.21 -13.25 8.68
CA LEU A 187 9.96 -12.36 9.55
C LEU A 187 11.26 -13.03 10.00
N SER A 188 12.37 -12.29 9.93
CA SER A 188 13.67 -12.77 10.41
C SER A 188 14.46 -11.65 11.06
N LEU A 189 15.28 -12.02 12.05
CA LEU A 189 16.19 -11.08 12.70
C LEU A 189 17.57 -11.17 12.06
N GLY A 190 18.08 -10.04 11.61
CA GLY A 190 19.45 -9.88 11.15
C GLY A 190 20.28 -9.08 12.14
N SER A 191 21.58 -8.95 11.85
CA SER A 191 22.48 -8.06 12.59
C SER A 191 23.30 -7.23 11.63
N ARG A 192 23.63 -5.99 12.04
CA ARG A 192 24.50 -5.07 11.28
C ARG A 192 24.04 -4.89 9.81
N PRO A 193 22.92 -4.21 9.56
CA PRO A 193 22.43 -4.02 8.20
C PRO A 193 23.50 -3.31 7.35
N PHE A 194 23.72 -3.82 6.14
CA PHE A 194 24.74 -3.31 5.19
C PHE A 194 26.15 -3.18 5.79
N HIS A 195 26.54 -4.09 6.70
CA HIS A 195 27.79 -3.99 7.47
C HIS A 195 29.02 -3.67 6.62
N GLN A 196 29.20 -4.36 5.48
CA GLN A 196 30.34 -4.14 4.60
C GLN A 196 30.40 -2.70 4.07
N ARG A 197 29.26 -2.17 3.61
CA ARG A 197 29.14 -0.79 3.12
C ARG A 197 29.38 0.21 4.23
N ALA A 198 28.78 -0.01 5.40
CA ALA A 198 28.98 0.87 6.56
C ALA A 198 30.45 0.90 6.99
N THR A 199 31.11 -0.26 7.08
CA THR A 199 32.54 -0.38 7.43
C THR A 199 33.42 0.32 6.40
N PHE A 200 33.13 0.17 5.10
CA PHE A 200 33.85 0.88 4.06
C PHE A 200 33.81 2.40 4.27
N TRP A 201 32.61 2.98 4.46
CA TRP A 201 32.47 4.42 4.65
C TRP A 201 33.13 4.89 5.95
N ASP A 202 32.97 4.15 7.05
CA ASP A 202 33.64 4.44 8.31
C ASP A 202 35.17 4.51 8.16
N LEU A 203 35.77 3.55 7.46
CA LEU A 203 37.20 3.51 7.21
C LEU A 203 37.63 4.62 6.24
N PHE A 204 36.87 4.85 5.18
CA PHE A 204 37.14 5.90 4.21
C PHE A 204 37.15 7.29 4.85
N TYR A 205 36.11 7.63 5.63
CA TYR A 205 36.03 8.92 6.32
C TYR A 205 37.15 9.10 7.34
N ARG A 206 37.48 8.05 8.13
CA ARG A 206 38.59 8.12 9.10
C ARG A 206 39.96 8.31 8.43
N ALA A 207 40.22 7.61 7.32
CA ALA A 207 41.48 7.72 6.61
C ALA A 207 41.66 9.09 5.92
N ASN A 208 40.55 9.74 5.54
CA ASN A 208 40.56 10.98 4.76
C ASN A 208 40.07 12.21 5.54
N ASP A 209 39.88 12.12 6.86
CA ASP A 209 39.33 13.20 7.70
C ASP A 209 40.05 14.54 7.51
N HIS A 210 41.38 14.51 7.36
CA HIS A 210 42.21 15.68 7.12
C HIS A 210 41.90 16.39 5.79
N PHE A 211 41.60 15.66 4.71
CA PHE A 211 41.21 16.24 3.42
C PHE A 211 39.79 16.81 3.46
N LEU A 212 38.90 16.19 4.22
CA LEU A 212 37.50 16.62 4.32
C LEU A 212 37.35 17.88 5.17
N LYS A 213 38.11 18.00 6.27
CA LYS A 213 38.14 19.20 7.12
C LYS A 213 38.82 20.39 6.44
N ALA A 214 39.92 20.17 5.72
CA ALA A 214 40.64 21.24 5.02
C ALA A 214 39.80 21.91 3.92
N ASN A 215 38.73 21.26 3.44
CA ASN A 215 37.88 21.76 2.36
C ASN A 215 36.45 22.11 2.82
N ASN A 216 36.19 22.19 4.13
CA ASN A 216 34.88 22.59 4.65
C ASN A 216 34.93 24.03 5.20
N PRO A 217 34.47 25.05 4.46
CA PRO A 217 34.55 26.46 4.87
C PRO A 217 33.59 26.86 6.00
N ALA A 218 32.84 25.92 6.58
CA ALA A 218 31.82 26.18 7.59
C ALA A 218 32.28 26.03 9.06
N GLU A 219 33.56 25.72 9.32
CA GLU A 219 34.11 25.57 10.69
C GLU A 219 35.27 26.55 10.99
N ILE A 220 35.11 27.83 10.64
CA ILE A 220 35.95 28.94 11.16
C ILE A 220 35.06 29.96 11.85
#